data_AF-A0A4Y2C3D1-F1
#
_entry.id   AF-A0A4Y2C3D1-F1
#
_cell.length_a   1.000
_cell.length_b   1.000
_cell.length_c   1.000
_cell.angle_alpha   90.00
_cell.angle_beta   90.00
_cell.angle_gamma   90.00
#
_symmetry.space_group_name_H-M   'P 1'
#
loop_
_entity.id
_entity.type
_entity.pdbx_description
1 polymer ?
#
loop_
_entity_poly.entity_id
_entity_poly.type
_entity_poly.pdbx_seq_one_letter_code
_entity_poly.pdbx_strand_id
1 'polypeptide(L)'
;MKTRYDSRATDYHFKEGHVVWMYNPKRRRGQSSKLQQNWEGPYTVVKKLNDVVYRVQRSTNAKSKVIHINRLAPYRPANHSSM
;
A
#
# COMPACT_ATOMS: atom_id res chain seq x y z
N MET A 1 15.38 2.62 -23.90
CA MET A 1 15.87 2.16 -22.58
C MET A 1 14.99 2.59 -21.38
N LYS A 2 13.89 3.34 -21.58
CA LYS A 2 13.03 3.86 -20.49
C LYS A 2 11.68 3.11 -20.34
N THR A 3 11.24 2.46 -21.41
CA THR A 3 9.94 1.78 -21.53
C THR A 3 9.72 0.62 -20.55
N ARG A 4 10.78 -0.09 -20.13
CA ARG A 4 10.67 -1.20 -19.15
C ARG A 4 10.52 -0.74 -17.69
N TYR A 5 10.95 0.48 -17.36
CA TYR A 5 10.85 0.99 -15.99
C TYR A 5 9.44 1.56 -15.74
N ASP A 6 8.95 2.32 -16.72
CA ASP A 6 7.65 2.98 -16.65
C ASP A 6 6.48 1.99 -16.85
N SER A 7 6.70 0.79 -17.39
CA SER A 7 5.66 -0.23 -17.54
C SER A 7 5.12 -0.77 -16.20
N ARG A 8 5.80 -0.47 -15.09
CA ARG A 8 5.34 -0.79 -13.73
C ARG A 8 4.63 0.37 -13.04
N ALA A 9 4.57 1.54 -13.67
CA ALA A 9 3.80 2.66 -13.15
C ALA A 9 2.33 2.28 -13.23
N THR A 10 1.74 2.00 -12.08
CA THR A 10 0.31 1.79 -11.97
C THR A 10 -0.40 3.14 -12.09
N ASP A 11 -1.31 3.26 -13.06
CA ASP A 11 -2.19 4.44 -13.26
C ASP A 11 -3.24 4.63 -12.14
N TYR A 12 -3.08 3.93 -11.02
CA TYR A 12 -4.02 3.93 -9.92
C TYR A 12 -3.84 5.18 -9.08
N HIS A 13 -4.80 6.10 -9.16
CA HIS A 13 -4.85 7.28 -8.32
C HIS A 13 -5.71 7.01 -7.07
N PHE A 14 -5.11 7.06 -5.89
CA PHE A 14 -5.84 6.96 -4.64
C PHE A 14 -6.39 8.31 -4.20
N LYS A 15 -7.57 8.30 -3.58
CA LYS A 15 -8.16 9.47 -2.92
C LYS A 15 -8.03 9.33 -1.41
N GLU A 16 -8.13 10.45 -0.70
CA GLU A 16 -8.22 10.45 0.76
C GLU A 16 -9.42 9.62 1.23
N GLY A 17 -9.24 8.84 2.30
CA GLY A 17 -10.23 7.88 2.78
C GLY A 17 -10.18 6.50 2.12
N HIS A 18 -9.49 6.33 0.97
CA HIS A 18 -9.33 5.00 0.37
C HIS A 18 -8.53 4.05 1.28
N VAL A 19 -8.97 2.80 1.34
CA VAL A 19 -8.24 1.72 2.01
C VAL A 19 -7.28 1.07 1.01
N VAL A 20 -6.03 0.88 1.42
CA VAL A 20 -4.94 0.38 0.59
C VAL A 20 -4.09 -0.64 1.34
N TRP A 21 -3.55 -1.61 0.62
CA TRP A 21 -2.45 -2.45 1.08
C TRP A 21 -1.12 -1.71 0.93
N MET A 22 -0.21 -1.88 1.89
CA MET A 22 1.11 -1.27 1.86
C MET A 22 2.20 -2.34 1.71
N TYR A 23 3.05 -2.22 0.69
CA TYR A 23 4.22 -3.09 0.53
C TYR A 23 5.32 -2.71 1.54
N ASN A 24 5.67 -3.63 2.43
CA ASN A 24 6.69 -3.52 3.47
C ASN A 24 7.68 -4.69 3.37
N PRO A 25 8.83 -4.54 2.68
CA PRO A 25 9.81 -5.62 2.50
C PRO A 25 10.66 -5.88 3.76
N LYS A 26 10.14 -5.58 4.95
CA LYS A 26 10.88 -5.76 6.22
C LYS A 26 11.05 -7.24 6.50
N ARG A 27 12.30 -7.70 6.48
CA ARG A 27 12.66 -9.09 6.81
C ARG A 27 12.45 -9.37 8.29
N ARG A 28 11.69 -10.42 8.60
CA ARG A 28 11.56 -10.98 9.95
C ARG A 28 12.62 -12.07 10.16
N ARG A 29 13.40 -11.97 11.24
CA ARG A 29 14.42 -12.97 11.60
C ARG A 29 13.72 -14.30 11.93
N GLY A 30 14.30 -15.42 11.51
CA GLY A 30 13.76 -16.76 11.76
C GLY A 30 12.70 -17.24 10.76
N GLN A 31 12.31 -16.41 9.78
CA GLN A 31 11.40 -16.80 8.69
C GLN A 31 12.13 -16.73 7.35
N SER A 32 11.84 -17.66 6.44
CA SER A 32 12.37 -17.60 5.06
C SER A 32 11.87 -16.36 4.34
N SER A 33 12.79 -15.52 3.84
CA SER A 33 12.42 -14.25 3.18
C SER A 33 11.50 -14.43 1.96
N LYS A 34 11.54 -15.60 1.30
CA LYS A 34 10.69 -15.90 0.14
C LYS A 34 9.22 -16.18 0.53
N LEU A 35 8.98 -16.66 1.75
CA LEU A 35 7.65 -17.06 2.23
C LEU A 35 6.99 -15.97 3.11
N GLN A 36 7.67 -14.83 3.31
CA GLN A 36 7.14 -13.74 4.12
C GLN A 36 6.08 -12.93 3.36
N GLN A 37 4.97 -12.62 4.03
CA GLN A 37 3.97 -11.70 3.50
C GLN A 37 4.51 -10.27 3.56
N ASN A 38 4.85 -9.73 2.39
CA ASN A 38 5.38 -8.37 2.27
C ASN A 38 4.30 -7.30 2.18
N TRP A 39 3.04 -7.67 1.91
CA TRP A 39 1.93 -6.73 1.89
C TRP A 39 1.29 -6.65 3.27
N GLU A 40 1.24 -5.44 3.84
CA GLU A 40 0.77 -5.19 5.19
C GLU A 40 -0.51 -4.35 5.19
N GLY A 41 -1.49 -4.85 5.94
CA GLY A 41 -2.67 -4.16 6.46
C GLY A 41 -3.66 -3.59 5.43
N PRO A 42 -4.88 -3.28 5.89
CA PRO A 42 -5.59 -2.10 5.40
C PRO A 42 -4.96 -0.85 6.03
N TYR A 43 -4.53 0.08 5.19
CA TYR A 43 -4.15 1.43 5.55
C TYR A 43 -5.14 2.40 4.92
N THR A 44 -5.46 3.49 5.61
CA THR A 44 -6.27 4.56 5.04
C THR A 44 -5.35 5.65 4.48
N VAL A 45 -5.62 6.10 3.26
CA VAL A 45 -4.97 7.29 2.70
C VAL A 45 -5.48 8.51 3.47
N VAL A 46 -4.60 9.16 4.20
CA VAL A 46 -4.92 10.37 4.98
C VAL A 46 -4.80 11.60 4.13
N LYS A 47 -3.74 11.66 3.30
CA LYS A 47 -3.48 12.83 2.46
C LYS A 47 -2.75 12.44 1.19
N LYS A 48 -3.15 13.00 0.05
CA LYS A 48 -2.32 12.99 -1.16
C LYS A 48 -1.31 14.13 -1.05
N LEU A 49 -0.01 13.81 -1.01
CA LEU A 49 1.02 14.84 -0.95
C LEU A 49 1.37 15.32 -2.36
N ASN A 50 1.62 14.37 -3.26
CA ASN A 50 1.88 14.58 -4.70
C ASN A 50 1.18 13.45 -5.49
N ASP A 51 1.28 13.46 -6.83
CA ASP A 51 0.74 12.38 -7.67
C ASP A 51 1.36 11.01 -7.39
N VAL A 52 2.63 11.01 -6.97
CA VAL A 52 3.40 9.78 -6.71
C VAL A 52 3.58 9.46 -5.23
N VAL A 53 3.26 10.39 -4.32
CA VAL A 53 3.55 10.26 -2.87
C VAL A 53 2.30 10.52 -2.04
N TYR A 54 2.00 9.57 -1.16
CA TYR A 54 0.81 9.55 -0.33
C TYR A 54 1.18 9.41 1.15
N ARG A 55 0.37 10.02 2.01
CA ARG A 55 0.42 9.80 3.46
C ARG A 55 -0.67 8.81 3.83
N VAL A 56 -0.27 7.67 4.40
CA VAL A 56 -1.17 6.59 4.82
C VAL A 56 -1.09 6.34 6.32
N GLN A 57 -2.17 5.85 6.91
CA GLN A 57 -2.27 5.63 8.34
C GLN A 57 -3.05 4.34 8.63
N ARG A 58 -2.57 3.55 9.60
CA ARG A 58 -3.17 2.23 9.91
C ARG A 58 -4.41 2.34 10.81
N SER A 59 -4.39 3.30 11.73
CA SER A 59 -5.50 3.62 12.64
C SER A 59 -5.36 5.08 13.07
N THR A 60 -6.44 5.71 13.55
CA THR A 60 -6.49 7.13 13.93
C THR A 60 -5.36 7.56 14.88
N ASN A 61 -4.94 6.66 15.79
CA ASN A 61 -3.89 6.92 16.77
C ASN A 61 -2.48 6.49 16.31
N ALA A 62 -2.36 5.76 15.19
CA ALA A 62 -1.07 5.30 14.69
C ALA A 62 -0.32 6.42 13.97
N LYS A 63 1.02 6.41 14.04
CA LYS A 63 1.85 7.33 13.26
C LYS A 63 1.62 7.12 11.76
N SER A 64 1.34 8.22 11.05
CA SER A 64 1.22 8.18 9.59
C SER A 64 2.57 7.94 8.91
N LYS A 65 2.54 7.31 7.74
CA LYS A 65 3.71 7.00 6.92
C LYS A 65 3.58 7.67 5.56
N VAL A 66 4.68 8.19 5.03
CA VAL A 66 4.75 8.76 3.68
C VAL A 66 5.32 7.71 2.73
N ILE A 67 4.58 7.36 1.67
CA ILE A 67 4.85 6.19 0.82
C ILE A 67 4.60 6.52 -0.65
N HIS A 68 5.44 5.94 -1.52
CA HIS A 68 5.30 6.04 -2.97
C HIS A 68 4.16 5.15 -3.50
N ILE A 69 3.45 5.60 -4.53
CA ILE A 69 2.29 4.92 -5.14
C ILE A 69 2.57 3.46 -5.55
N ASN A 70 3.76 3.17 -6.10
CA ASN A 70 4.19 1.81 -6.47
C ASN A 70 4.29 0.83 -5.28
N ARG A 71 4.23 1.30 -4.03
CA ARG A 71 4.19 0.47 -2.82
C ARG A 71 2.78 0.38 -2.23
N LEU A 72 1.78 0.91 -2.91
CA LEU A 72 0.38 0.83 -2.53
C LEU A 72 -0.35 -0.07 -3.51
N ALA A 73 -1.31 -0.82 -3.01
CA ALA A 73 -2.25 -1.58 -3.82
C ALA A 73 -3.68 -1.33 -3.32
N PRO A 74 -4.69 -1.34 -4.19
CA PRO A 74 -6.07 -1.16 -3.76
C PRO A 74 -6.49 -2.27 -2.79
N TYR A 75 -7.11 -1.91 -1.67
CA TYR A 75 -7.71 -2.88 -0.77
C TYR A 75 -9.09 -3.26 -1.30
N ARG A 76 -9.27 -4.54 -1.65
CA ARG A 76 -10.58 -5.10 -1.97
C ARG A 76 -11.06 -5.86 -0.74
N PRO A 77 -12.12 -5.42 -0.05
CA PRO A 77 -12.73 -6.27 0.96
C PRO A 77 -13.20 -7.55 0.25
N ALA A 78 -12.87 -8.71 0.83
CA ALA A 78 -13.60 -9.91 0.45
C ALA A 78 -15.06 -9.61 0.80
N ASN A 79 -15.95 -9.66 -0.19
CA ASN A 79 -17.39 -9.55 0.05
C ASN A 79 -17.79 -10.70 0.97
N HIS A 80 -17.69 -10.50 2.29
CA HIS A 80 -18.46 -11.26 3.25
C HIS A 80 -19.89 -10.70 3.14
N SER A 81 -20.56 -11.03 2.04
CA SER A 81 -22.00 -11.03 2.00
C SER A 81 -22.42 -12.03 3.07
N SER A 82 -22.73 -11.53 4.27
CA SER A 82 -23.39 -12.31 5.31
C SER A 82 -24.67 -12.87 4.70
N MET A 83 -24.69 -14.19 4.46
CA MET A 83 -25.92 -14.97 4.46
C MET A 83 -26.28 -15.28 5.89
#